data_AF-A0A1I5T0P1-F1
#
_entry.id   AF-A0A1I5T0P1-F1
#
_cell.length_a   1.000
_cell.length_b   1.000
_cell.length_c   1.000
_cell.angle_alpha   90.00
_cell.angle_beta   90.00
_cell.angle_gamma   90.00
#
_symmetry.space_group_name_H-M   'P 1'
#
loop_
_entity.id
_entity.type
_entity.pdbx_description
1 polymer ?
#
loop_
_entity_poly.entity_id
_entity_poly.type
_entity_poly.pdbx_seq_one_letter_code
_entity_poly.pdbx_strand_id
1 'polypeptide(L)'
;MKGSELLEAMLQKAGKDISKFQKTIDAIKEVDIDDEDANGLLDSLLTETEAENNAEIIKKVSGKAKAEVLNGIDSELKKYESKLNSDQKTELAKFGKDTNKRYNYVLKALSEKGSSGQELADKLEGKVEEMINAKIESGDLVPKDQAEKLKNERLDALRKATHTDIISIAKSNEKLNKEKADRHFSKNFVSDVEALLSSGIGKKKVKAQIDFETGKIVNADNTELEVIGDDGKPITIDGIVASTIETYDWAAKSPNPPGTGIIKIPGGTGEKIDIISNANAGLAAFGK
;
A
#
# COMPACT_ATOMS: atom_id res chain seq x y z
N MET A 1 -30.32 -17.22 -15.17
CA MET A 1 -30.32 -16.84 -13.74
C MET A 1 -31.72 -16.38 -13.39
N LYS A 2 -32.25 -16.73 -12.22
CA LYS A 2 -33.58 -16.22 -11.84
C LYS A 2 -33.52 -14.73 -11.50
N GLY A 3 -34.56 -13.98 -11.87
CA GLY A 3 -34.67 -12.56 -11.57
C GLY A 3 -34.62 -12.25 -10.06
N SER A 4 -35.08 -13.19 -9.22
CA SER A 4 -34.89 -13.10 -7.77
C SER A 4 -33.43 -13.18 -7.35
N GLU A 5 -32.64 -14.08 -7.95
CA GLU A 5 -31.21 -14.26 -7.65
C GLU A 5 -30.41 -13.03 -8.10
N LEU A 6 -30.73 -12.48 -9.27
CA LEU A 6 -30.12 -11.25 -9.76
C LEU A 6 -30.42 -10.07 -8.84
N LEU A 7 -31.68 -9.87 -8.46
CA LEU A 7 -32.08 -8.75 -7.60
C LEU A 7 -31.48 -8.88 -6.19
N GLU A 8 -31.44 -10.09 -5.63
CA GLU A 8 -30.77 -10.36 -4.35
C GLU A 8 -29.28 -9.99 -4.42
N ALA A 9 -28.58 -10.40 -5.48
CA ALA A 9 -27.18 -10.08 -5.69
C ALA A 9 -26.94 -8.56 -5.85
N MET A 10 -27.81 -7.85 -6.57
CA MET A 10 -27.73 -6.38 -6.70
C MET A 10 -27.97 -5.66 -5.37
N LEU A 11 -28.99 -6.09 -4.61
CA LEU A 11 -29.32 -5.50 -3.30
C LEU A 11 -28.20 -5.74 -2.29
N GLN A 12 -27.59 -6.93 -2.32
CA GLN A 12 -26.44 -7.27 -1.50
C GLN A 12 -25.22 -6.42 -1.86
N LYS A 13 -24.92 -6.26 -3.17
CA LYS A 13 -23.84 -5.36 -3.61
C LYS A 13 -24.07 -3.91 -3.19
N ALA A 14 -25.33 -3.46 -3.18
CA ALA A 14 -25.73 -2.13 -2.76
C ALA A 14 -25.83 -1.94 -1.22
N GLY A 15 -25.46 -2.95 -0.43
CA GLY A 15 -25.51 -2.91 1.03
C GLY A 15 -26.92 -2.76 1.60
N LYS A 16 -27.95 -3.16 0.84
CA LYS A 16 -29.35 -3.04 1.27
C LYS A 16 -29.81 -4.28 2.02
N ASP A 17 -30.65 -4.06 3.03
CA ASP A 17 -31.31 -5.12 3.78
C ASP A 17 -32.35 -5.82 2.88
N ILE A 18 -31.99 -7.02 2.41
CA ILE A 18 -32.76 -7.86 1.48
C ILE A 18 -34.16 -8.15 2.04
N SER A 19 -34.31 -8.28 3.35
CA SER A 19 -35.58 -8.62 3.99
C SER A 19 -36.68 -7.58 3.72
N LYS A 20 -36.29 -6.32 3.47
CA LYS A 20 -37.21 -5.23 3.14
C LYS A 20 -37.76 -5.31 1.71
N PHE A 21 -37.16 -6.15 0.86
CA PHE A 21 -37.49 -6.29 -0.56
C PHE A 21 -38.09 -7.66 -0.90
N GLN A 22 -38.35 -8.51 0.09
CA GLN A 22 -38.83 -9.89 -0.12
C GLN A 22 -40.08 -9.96 -1.00
N LYS A 23 -41.05 -9.05 -0.81
CA LYS A 23 -42.26 -8.99 -1.65
C LYS A 23 -41.96 -8.77 -3.13
N THR A 24 -40.93 -7.99 -3.43
CA THR A 24 -40.50 -7.71 -4.81
C THR A 24 -39.72 -8.89 -5.38
N ILE A 25 -38.86 -9.51 -4.57
CA ILE A 25 -38.10 -10.72 -4.93
C ILE A 25 -39.03 -11.87 -5.27
N ASP A 26 -40.06 -12.10 -4.44
CA ASP A 26 -41.05 -13.15 -4.65
C ASP A 26 -41.88 -12.91 -5.92
N ALA A 27 -42.13 -11.64 -6.28
CA ALA A 27 -42.90 -11.27 -7.46
C ALA A 27 -42.16 -11.54 -8.79
N ILE A 28 -40.82 -11.59 -8.77
CA ILE A 28 -39.99 -11.78 -9.97
C ILE A 28 -39.27 -13.14 -10.00
N LYS A 29 -39.58 -14.02 -9.05
CA LYS A 29 -38.89 -15.30 -8.83
C LYS A 29 -38.89 -16.24 -10.03
N GLU A 30 -39.95 -16.20 -10.83
CA GLU A 30 -40.10 -17.05 -12.02
C GLU A 30 -39.57 -16.42 -13.30
N VAL A 31 -39.11 -15.16 -13.26
CA VAL A 31 -38.50 -14.51 -14.42
C VAL A 31 -37.12 -15.11 -14.65
N ASP A 32 -36.91 -15.69 -15.83
CA ASP A 32 -35.58 -16.10 -16.27
C ASP A 32 -34.90 -14.95 -16.99
N ILE A 33 -33.65 -14.71 -16.62
CA ILE A 33 -32.77 -13.72 -17.22
C ILE A 33 -31.57 -14.48 -17.78
N ASP A 34 -31.17 -14.12 -18.99
CA ASP A 34 -29.96 -14.66 -19.58
C ASP A 34 -28.75 -14.45 -18.64
N ASP A 35 -27.92 -15.47 -18.47
CA ASP A 35 -26.81 -15.43 -17.53
C ASP A 35 -25.74 -14.40 -17.96
N GLU A 36 -25.55 -14.20 -19.26
CA GLU A 36 -24.57 -13.25 -19.79
C GLU A 36 -25.04 -11.80 -19.52
N ASP A 37 -26.33 -11.52 -19.74
CA ASP A 37 -26.93 -10.22 -19.43
C ASP A 37 -26.99 -9.94 -17.90
N ALA A 38 -27.33 -10.95 -17.10
CA ALA A 38 -27.38 -10.86 -15.65
C ALA A 38 -25.99 -10.59 -15.04
N ASN A 39 -24.97 -11.30 -15.52
CA ASN A 39 -23.59 -11.09 -15.09
C ASN A 39 -23.05 -9.74 -15.59
N GLY A 40 -23.36 -9.32 -16.81
CA GLY A 40 -22.99 -8.00 -17.31
C GLY A 40 -23.57 -6.85 -16.47
N LEU A 41 -24.82 -7.00 -15.99
CA LEU A 41 -25.44 -6.06 -15.05
C LEU A 41 -24.75 -6.07 -13.68
N LEU A 42 -24.44 -7.24 -13.12
CA LEU A 42 -23.74 -7.35 -11.84
C LEU A 42 -22.31 -6.81 -11.90
N ASP A 43 -21.60 -7.02 -13.00
CA ASP A 43 -20.23 -6.54 -13.21
C ASP A 43 -20.17 -5.02 -13.41
N SER A 44 -21.26 -4.41 -13.88
CA SER A 44 -21.40 -2.95 -13.95
C SER A 44 -21.59 -2.29 -12.57
N LEU A 45 -21.93 -3.08 -11.54
CA LEU A 45 -22.13 -2.63 -10.17
C LEU A 45 -20.90 -2.91 -9.31
N LEU A 46 -20.41 -1.88 -8.64
CA LEU A 46 -19.35 -1.98 -7.64
C LEU A 46 -19.98 -2.01 -6.24
N THR A 47 -19.46 -2.88 -5.37
CA THR A 47 -19.72 -2.80 -3.93
C THR A 47 -19.05 -1.55 -3.34
N GLU A 48 -19.51 -1.12 -2.16
CA GLU A 48 -18.93 0.00 -1.43
C GLU A 48 -17.42 -0.21 -1.19
N THR A 49 -17.03 -1.40 -0.77
CA THR A 49 -15.61 -1.78 -0.58
C THR A 49 -14.81 -1.82 -1.88
N GLU A 50 -15.39 -2.27 -2.99
CA GLU A 50 -14.72 -2.24 -4.30
C GLU A 50 -14.55 -0.81 -4.81
N ALA A 51 -15.54 0.06 -4.60
CA ALA A 51 -15.49 1.46 -4.99
C ALA A 51 -14.47 2.26 -4.15
N GLU A 52 -14.41 2.00 -2.83
CA GLU A 52 -13.43 2.58 -1.90
C GLU A 52 -11.99 2.28 -2.28
N ASN A 53 -11.74 1.11 -2.89
CA ASN A 53 -10.40 0.67 -3.28
C ASN A 53 -10.11 0.84 -4.79
N ASN A 54 -11.06 1.35 -5.57
CA ASN A 54 -10.90 1.49 -7.02
C ASN A 54 -10.07 2.74 -7.36
N ALA A 55 -8.86 2.53 -7.87
CA ALA A 55 -7.92 3.60 -8.22
C ALA A 55 -8.48 4.62 -9.23
N GLU A 56 -9.31 4.21 -10.19
CA GLU A 56 -9.92 5.13 -11.15
C GLU A 56 -11.00 6.02 -10.53
N ILE A 57 -11.81 5.45 -9.63
CA ILE A 57 -12.84 6.20 -8.90
C ILE A 57 -12.17 7.19 -7.95
N ILE A 58 -11.17 6.75 -7.18
CA ILE A 58 -10.37 7.62 -6.30
C ILE A 58 -9.74 8.76 -7.12
N LYS A 59 -9.17 8.45 -8.30
CA LYS A 59 -8.57 9.45 -9.19
C LYS A 59 -9.60 10.45 -9.76
N LYS A 60 -10.81 9.99 -10.12
CA LYS A 60 -11.89 10.85 -10.61
C LYS A 60 -12.42 11.76 -9.50
N VAL A 61 -12.66 11.21 -8.30
CA VAL A 61 -13.15 11.97 -7.14
C VAL A 61 -12.11 13.00 -6.69
N SER A 62 -10.85 12.60 -6.49
CA SER A 62 -9.76 13.52 -6.16
C SER A 62 -9.51 14.56 -7.24
N GLY A 63 -9.63 14.18 -8.52
CA GLY A 63 -9.55 15.10 -9.66
C GLY A 63 -10.67 16.16 -9.63
N LYS A 64 -11.90 15.76 -9.28
CA LYS A 64 -13.04 16.66 -9.15
C LYS A 64 -12.88 17.60 -7.96
N ALA A 65 -12.51 17.09 -6.79
CA ALA A 65 -12.25 17.89 -5.59
C ALA A 65 -11.15 18.94 -5.86
N LYS A 66 -10.05 18.53 -6.51
CA LYS A 66 -8.98 19.43 -6.93
C LYS A 66 -9.46 20.48 -7.92
N ALA A 67 -10.27 20.10 -8.91
CA ALA A 67 -10.82 21.05 -9.88
C ALA A 67 -11.77 22.06 -9.23
N GLU A 68 -12.61 21.63 -8.27
CA GLU A 68 -13.48 22.53 -7.50
C GLU A 68 -12.68 23.56 -6.72
N VAL A 69 -11.59 23.15 -6.05
CA VAL A 69 -10.68 24.07 -5.34
C VAL A 69 -10.03 25.05 -6.31
N LEU A 70 -9.45 24.56 -7.41
CA LEU A 70 -8.79 25.43 -8.40
C LEU A 70 -9.79 26.40 -9.05
N ASN A 71 -11.01 25.97 -9.34
CA ASN A 71 -12.07 26.84 -9.85
C ASN A 71 -12.50 27.89 -8.81
N GLY A 72 -12.54 27.52 -7.53
CA GLY A 72 -12.77 28.45 -6.42
C GLY A 72 -11.67 29.49 -6.31
N ILE A 73 -10.41 29.05 -6.36
CA ILE A 73 -9.22 29.92 -6.36
C ILE A 73 -9.24 30.86 -7.57
N ASP A 74 -9.51 30.38 -8.78
CA ASP A 74 -9.62 31.22 -9.98
C ASP A 74 -10.77 32.24 -9.87
N SER A 75 -11.88 31.87 -9.24
CA SER A 75 -13.01 32.78 -9.01
C SER A 75 -12.66 33.87 -8.01
N GLU A 76 -11.89 33.55 -6.97
CA GLU A 76 -11.40 34.54 -6.02
C GLU A 76 -10.33 35.43 -6.66
N LEU A 77 -9.36 34.85 -7.36
CA LEU A 77 -8.31 35.52 -8.13
C LEU A 77 -8.86 36.64 -9.02
N LYS A 78 -9.92 36.36 -9.79
CA LYS A 78 -10.56 37.35 -10.68
C LYS A 78 -10.97 38.64 -9.97
N LYS A 79 -11.34 38.58 -8.68
CA LYS A 79 -11.68 39.77 -7.89
C LYS A 79 -10.47 40.68 -7.70
N TYR A 80 -9.28 40.09 -7.59
CA TYR A 80 -8.01 40.78 -7.40
C TYR A 80 -7.32 41.13 -8.72
N GLU A 81 -7.58 40.41 -9.81
CA GLU A 81 -7.09 40.77 -11.16
C GLU A 81 -7.51 42.18 -11.59
N SER A 82 -8.70 42.63 -11.18
CA SER A 82 -9.16 44.00 -11.41
C SER A 82 -8.25 45.08 -10.78
N LYS A 83 -7.52 44.72 -9.72
CA LYS A 83 -6.60 45.60 -8.98
C LYS A 83 -5.22 45.69 -9.62
N LEU A 84 -4.95 44.92 -10.68
CA LEU A 84 -3.70 44.95 -11.43
C LEU A 84 -3.70 46.06 -12.50
N ASN A 85 -2.51 46.59 -12.81
CA ASN A 85 -2.33 47.52 -13.92
C ASN A 85 -2.31 46.79 -15.27
N SER A 86 -2.23 47.53 -16.38
CA SER A 86 -2.31 46.96 -17.74
C SER A 86 -1.16 46.01 -18.05
N ASP A 87 0.06 46.34 -17.61
CA ASP A 87 1.25 45.52 -17.86
C ASP A 87 1.20 44.21 -17.07
N GLN A 88 0.79 44.31 -15.79
CA GLN A 88 0.57 43.17 -14.91
C GLN A 88 -0.51 42.21 -15.46
N LYS A 89 -1.59 42.75 -16.02
CA LYS A 89 -2.64 41.92 -16.66
C LYS A 89 -2.14 41.23 -17.92
N THR A 90 -1.33 41.92 -18.72
CA THR A 90 -0.73 41.36 -19.95
C THR A 90 0.23 40.21 -19.62
N GLU A 91 1.00 40.36 -18.56
CA GLU A 91 1.91 39.32 -18.10
C GLU A 91 1.18 38.16 -17.42
N LEU A 92 0.14 38.44 -16.62
CA LEU A 92 -0.73 37.41 -16.06
C LEU A 92 -1.35 36.52 -17.15
N ALA A 93 -1.75 37.11 -18.28
CA ALA A 93 -2.33 36.37 -19.41
C ALA A 93 -1.36 35.33 -20.01
N LYS A 94 -0.03 35.53 -19.88
CA LYS A 94 0.97 34.56 -20.34
C LYS A 94 0.92 33.24 -19.57
N PHE A 95 0.38 33.23 -18.35
CA PHE A 95 0.21 32.00 -17.55
C PHE A 95 -1.00 31.14 -17.97
N GLY A 96 -1.83 31.61 -18.91
CA GLY A 96 -2.91 30.82 -19.49
C GLY A 96 -3.93 30.37 -18.43
N LYS A 97 -4.16 29.05 -18.34
CA LYS A 97 -5.10 28.41 -17.40
C LYS A 97 -4.42 27.84 -16.14
N ASP A 98 -3.14 28.15 -15.92
CA ASP A 98 -2.40 27.65 -14.76
C ASP A 98 -2.75 28.48 -13.52
N THR A 99 -3.79 28.07 -12.79
CA THR A 99 -4.32 28.73 -11.58
C THR A 99 -3.21 29.02 -10.56
N ASN A 100 -2.27 28.10 -10.37
CA ASN A 100 -1.20 28.26 -9.38
C ASN A 100 -0.20 29.35 -9.79
N LYS A 101 0.23 29.36 -11.06
CA LYS A 101 1.11 30.43 -11.55
C LYS A 101 0.43 31.79 -11.54
N ARG A 102 -0.86 31.83 -11.91
CA ARG A 102 -1.67 33.05 -11.83
C ARG A 102 -1.77 33.55 -10.39
N TYR A 103 -2.13 32.68 -9.45
CA TYR A 103 -2.21 32.97 -8.02
C TYR A 103 -0.92 33.61 -7.49
N ASN A 104 0.21 32.93 -7.67
CA ASN A 104 1.51 33.42 -7.19
C ASN A 104 1.91 34.75 -7.84
N TYR A 105 1.59 34.95 -9.11
CA TYR A 105 1.85 36.21 -9.79
C TYR A 105 0.98 37.35 -9.22
N VAL A 106 -0.31 37.11 -8.98
CA VAL A 106 -1.20 38.13 -8.40
C VAL A 106 -0.78 38.50 -6.99
N LEU A 107 -0.41 37.54 -6.14
CA LEU A 107 0.15 37.85 -4.82
C LEU A 107 1.36 38.77 -4.92
N LYS A 108 2.35 38.38 -5.73
CA LYS A 108 3.56 39.18 -5.94
C LYS A 108 3.24 40.59 -6.44
N ALA A 109 2.38 40.69 -7.45
CA ALA A 109 2.00 41.96 -8.06
C ALA A 109 1.20 42.89 -7.13
N LEU A 110 0.50 42.32 -6.13
CA LEU A 110 -0.19 43.07 -5.08
C LEU A 110 0.80 43.51 -3.99
N SER A 111 1.68 42.61 -3.52
CA SER A 111 2.70 42.91 -2.52
C SER A 111 3.65 44.04 -2.95
N GLU A 112 3.95 44.15 -4.25
CA GLU A 112 4.77 45.23 -4.82
C GLU A 112 4.11 46.63 -4.74
N LYS A 113 2.84 46.74 -4.33
CA LYS A 113 2.10 48.01 -4.21
C LYS A 113 2.16 48.64 -2.81
N GLY A 114 3.08 48.17 -1.95
CA GLY A 114 3.23 48.65 -0.58
C GLY A 114 2.11 48.18 0.35
N SER A 115 1.94 48.82 1.50
CA SER A 115 1.11 48.31 2.61
C SER A 115 -0.34 47.98 2.22
N SER A 116 -0.98 48.82 1.42
CA SER A 116 -2.35 48.58 0.94
C SER A 116 -2.47 47.40 -0.03
N GLY A 117 -1.40 47.11 -0.78
CA GLY A 117 -1.31 45.95 -1.65
C GLY A 117 -1.00 44.67 -0.89
N GLN A 118 -0.16 44.76 0.15
CA GLN A 118 0.12 43.66 1.04
C GLN A 118 -1.14 43.19 1.78
N GLU A 119 -1.97 44.10 2.30
CA GLU A 119 -3.26 43.74 2.92
C GLU A 119 -4.20 43.00 1.94
N LEU A 120 -4.13 43.32 0.64
CA LEU A 120 -4.90 42.62 -0.39
C LEU A 120 -4.32 41.24 -0.69
N ALA A 121 -2.99 41.12 -0.70
CA ALA A 121 -2.30 39.83 -0.84
C ALA A 121 -2.64 38.90 0.33
N ASP A 122 -2.52 39.38 1.57
CA ASP A 122 -2.82 38.62 2.79
C ASP A 122 -4.29 38.17 2.81
N LYS A 123 -5.23 39.03 2.37
CA LYS A 123 -6.65 38.67 2.25
C LYS A 123 -6.90 37.59 1.18
N LEU A 124 -6.20 37.65 0.06
CA LEU A 124 -6.32 36.65 -0.99
C LEU A 124 -5.76 35.30 -0.50
N GLU A 125 -4.60 35.34 0.16
CA GLU A 125 -3.96 34.16 0.75
C GLU A 125 -4.85 33.50 1.81
N GLY A 126 -5.35 34.28 2.78
CA GLY A 126 -6.24 33.76 3.81
C GLY A 126 -7.52 33.12 3.25
N LYS A 127 -8.12 33.68 2.20
CA LYS A 127 -9.29 33.06 1.55
C LYS A 127 -8.96 31.76 0.80
N VAL A 128 -7.78 31.70 0.18
CA VAL A 128 -7.33 30.47 -0.48
C VAL A 128 -7.04 29.39 0.54
N GLU A 129 -6.43 29.74 1.67
CA GLU A 129 -6.24 28.83 2.80
C GLU A 129 -7.58 28.34 3.37
N GLU A 130 -8.55 29.23 3.61
CA GLU A 130 -9.91 28.86 4.05
C GLU A 130 -10.58 27.87 3.09
N MET A 131 -10.48 28.08 1.77
CA MET A 131 -11.05 27.17 0.78
C MET A 131 -10.38 25.79 0.79
N ILE A 132 -9.06 25.74 0.96
CA ILE A 132 -8.30 24.48 1.07
C ILE A 132 -8.66 23.77 2.38
N ASN A 133 -8.68 24.50 3.50
CA ASN A 133 -8.99 23.97 4.82
C ASN A 133 -10.42 23.43 4.89
N ALA A 134 -11.41 24.12 4.31
CA ALA A 134 -12.79 23.63 4.24
C ALA A 134 -12.90 22.29 3.51
N LYS A 135 -12.10 22.09 2.45
CA LYS A 135 -12.04 20.83 1.71
C LYS A 135 -11.31 19.73 2.48
N ILE A 136 -10.28 20.08 3.25
CA ILE A 136 -9.64 19.15 4.19
C ILE A 136 -10.61 18.71 5.29
N GLU A 137 -11.33 19.65 5.91
CA GLU A 137 -12.31 19.39 6.97
C GLU A 137 -13.49 18.56 6.47
N SER A 138 -13.92 18.76 5.22
CA SER A 138 -14.96 17.93 4.60
C SER A 138 -14.51 16.51 4.22
N GLY A 139 -13.20 16.21 4.31
CA GLY A 139 -12.61 14.94 3.92
C GLY A 139 -12.33 14.77 2.41
N ASP A 140 -12.62 15.80 1.60
CA ASP A 140 -12.39 15.79 0.14
C ASP A 140 -10.90 15.86 -0.23
N LEU A 141 -10.07 16.46 0.63
CA LEU A 141 -8.63 16.59 0.46
C LEU A 141 -7.88 16.11 1.71
N VAL A 142 -6.71 15.52 1.50
CA VAL A 142 -5.79 15.13 2.58
C VAL A 142 -4.51 15.96 2.45
N PRO A 143 -3.99 16.55 3.54
CA PRO A 143 -2.69 17.20 3.55
C PRO A 143 -1.61 16.30 2.95
N LYS A 144 -0.70 16.87 2.16
CA LYS A 144 0.30 16.11 1.41
C LYS A 144 1.19 15.26 2.33
N ASP A 145 1.61 15.81 3.46
CA ASP A 145 2.40 15.14 4.49
C ASP A 145 1.66 13.94 5.09
N GLN A 146 0.36 14.08 5.34
CA GLN A 146 -0.49 12.98 5.81
C GLN A 146 -0.68 11.91 4.72
N ALA A 147 -0.88 12.31 3.47
CA ALA A 147 -1.00 11.40 2.34
C ALA A 147 0.31 10.60 2.11
N GLU A 148 1.46 11.26 2.22
CA GLU A 148 2.78 10.61 2.14
C GLU A 148 3.00 9.66 3.31
N LYS A 149 2.62 10.06 4.54
CA LYS A 149 2.68 9.20 5.71
C LYS A 149 1.83 7.94 5.53
N LEU A 150 0.57 8.09 5.11
CA LEU A 150 -0.33 6.96 4.85
C LEU A 150 0.19 6.06 3.73
N LYS A 151 0.76 6.64 2.66
CA LYS A 151 1.41 5.86 1.61
C LYS A 151 2.55 5.02 2.16
N ASN A 152 3.41 5.60 2.99
CA ASN A 152 4.54 4.91 3.60
C ASN A 152 4.07 3.80 4.57
N GLU A 153 3.06 4.07 5.40
CA GLU A 153 2.46 3.07 6.30
C GLU A 153 1.83 1.91 5.51
N ARG A 154 1.14 2.20 4.41
CA ARG A 154 0.61 1.19 3.49
C ARG A 154 1.73 0.36 2.86
N LEU A 155 2.79 0.99 2.37
CA LEU A 155 3.95 0.30 1.80
C LEU A 155 4.65 -0.59 2.85
N ASP A 156 4.79 -0.12 4.07
CA ASP A 156 5.35 -0.91 5.17
C ASP A 156 4.47 -2.11 5.53
N ALA A 157 3.14 -1.95 5.50
CA ALA A 157 2.20 -3.04 5.70
C ALA A 157 2.29 -4.08 4.57
N LEU A 158 2.35 -3.65 3.31
CA LEU A 158 2.51 -4.52 2.15
C LEU A 158 3.86 -5.26 2.16
N ARG A 159 4.93 -4.59 2.58
CA ARG A 159 6.24 -5.21 2.79
C ARG A 159 6.16 -6.30 3.86
N LYS A 160 5.54 -6.03 5.02
CA LYS A 160 5.35 -7.03 6.08
C LYS A 160 4.51 -8.23 5.62
N ALA A 161 3.45 -7.99 4.86
CA ALA A 161 2.63 -9.04 4.28
C ALA A 161 3.47 -9.91 3.32
N THR A 162 4.19 -9.30 2.39
CA THR A 162 5.08 -10.00 1.46
C THR A 162 6.15 -10.81 2.18
N HIS A 163 6.76 -10.27 3.25
CA HIS A 163 7.73 -11.01 4.06
C HIS A 163 7.08 -12.21 4.76
N THR A 164 5.84 -12.07 5.19
CA THR A 164 5.07 -13.17 5.80
C THR A 164 4.81 -14.27 4.77
N ASP A 165 4.46 -13.91 3.54
CA ASP A 165 4.26 -14.86 2.44
C ASP A 165 5.55 -15.60 2.09
N ILE A 166 6.67 -14.87 1.92
CA ILE A 166 8.01 -15.44 1.70
C ILE A 166 8.33 -16.50 2.77
N ILE A 167 8.10 -16.17 4.05
CA ILE A 167 8.36 -17.09 5.15
C ILE A 167 7.38 -18.27 5.18
N SER A 168 6.11 -18.04 4.86
CA SER A 168 5.10 -19.10 4.80
C SER A 168 5.46 -20.14 3.72
N ILE A 169 5.84 -19.67 2.53
CA ILE A 169 6.29 -20.51 1.42
C ILE A 169 7.55 -21.27 1.83
N ALA A 170 8.54 -20.57 2.41
CA ALA A 170 9.79 -21.20 2.85
C ALA A 170 9.55 -22.29 3.91
N LYS A 171 8.69 -22.05 4.91
CA LYS A 171 8.37 -23.02 5.97
C LYS A 171 7.63 -24.25 5.46
N SER A 172 6.91 -24.10 4.36
CA SER A 172 6.20 -25.19 3.67
C SER A 172 7.15 -26.04 2.81
N ASN A 173 8.38 -25.58 2.56
CA ASN A 173 9.37 -26.30 1.79
C ASN A 173 10.09 -27.38 2.64
N GLU A 174 10.04 -28.62 2.18
CA GLU A 174 10.59 -29.78 2.88
C GLU A 174 12.13 -29.72 3.05
N LYS A 175 12.83 -28.98 2.18
CA LYS A 175 14.30 -28.82 2.27
C LYS A 175 14.75 -28.03 3.51
N LEU A 176 13.83 -27.31 4.19
CA LEU A 176 14.13 -26.45 5.35
C LEU A 176 13.58 -27.02 6.67
N ASN A 177 13.28 -28.31 6.72
CA ASN A 177 12.57 -28.93 7.85
C ASN A 177 13.27 -28.80 9.21
N LYS A 178 14.61 -28.70 9.24
CA LYS A 178 15.37 -28.54 10.49
C LYS A 178 15.56 -27.06 10.85
N GLU A 179 15.72 -26.24 9.82
CA GLU A 179 16.09 -24.83 9.88
C GLU A 179 14.90 -23.96 10.25
N LYS A 180 13.67 -24.36 9.86
CA LYS A 180 12.44 -23.61 10.15
C LYS A 180 12.11 -23.46 11.64
N ALA A 181 12.72 -24.26 12.50
CA ALA A 181 12.58 -24.19 13.96
C ALA A 181 13.53 -23.16 14.60
N ASP A 182 14.51 -22.63 13.86
CA ASP A 182 15.43 -21.62 14.36
C ASP A 182 14.73 -20.28 14.60
N ARG A 183 14.96 -19.65 15.76
CA ARG A 183 14.33 -18.37 16.14
C ARG A 183 14.71 -17.19 15.23
N HIS A 184 15.80 -17.30 14.50
CA HIS A 184 16.30 -16.32 13.53
C HIS A 184 15.99 -16.70 12.09
N PHE A 185 15.35 -17.86 11.84
CA PHE A 185 15.00 -18.34 10.51
C PHE A 185 14.33 -17.25 9.66
N SER A 186 13.24 -16.66 10.16
CA SER A 186 12.47 -15.67 9.40
C SER A 186 13.32 -14.45 9.00
N LYS A 187 14.17 -13.97 9.90
CA LYS A 187 15.02 -12.81 9.65
C LYS A 187 16.11 -13.14 8.63
N ASN A 188 16.79 -14.27 8.84
CA ASN A 188 17.90 -14.69 7.99
C ASN A 188 17.40 -15.03 6.58
N PHE A 189 16.22 -15.65 6.46
CA PHE A 189 15.68 -16.06 5.18
C PHE A 189 15.26 -14.87 4.32
N VAL A 190 14.57 -13.89 4.92
CA VAL A 190 14.26 -12.62 4.23
C VAL A 190 15.55 -11.90 3.81
N SER A 191 16.56 -11.87 4.69
CA SER A 191 17.86 -11.26 4.35
C SER A 191 18.56 -11.96 3.19
N ASP A 192 18.48 -13.28 3.09
CA ASP A 192 19.06 -14.05 1.99
C ASP A 192 18.26 -13.84 0.69
N VAL A 193 16.93 -13.70 0.76
CA VAL A 193 16.09 -13.29 -0.39
C VAL A 193 16.50 -11.91 -0.90
N GLU A 194 16.67 -10.91 -0.02
CA GLU A 194 17.11 -9.56 -0.38
C GLU A 194 18.53 -9.56 -0.97
N ALA A 195 19.42 -10.42 -0.44
CA ALA A 195 20.76 -10.60 -0.96
C ALA A 195 20.75 -11.26 -2.36
N LEU A 196 19.87 -12.22 -2.61
CA LEU A 196 19.70 -12.83 -3.94
C LEU A 196 19.19 -11.79 -4.95
N LEU A 197 18.13 -11.06 -4.61
CA LEU A 197 17.57 -9.96 -5.41
C LEU A 197 18.67 -8.94 -5.80
N SER A 198 19.52 -8.57 -4.83
CA SER A 198 20.59 -7.58 -5.02
C SER A 198 21.80 -8.10 -5.79
N SER A 199 22.15 -9.38 -5.62
CA SER A 199 23.29 -10.03 -6.29
C SER A 199 22.97 -10.52 -7.70
N GLY A 200 21.68 -10.65 -8.00
CA GLY A 200 21.14 -10.92 -9.32
C GLY A 200 20.62 -12.34 -9.47
N ILE A 201 19.51 -12.48 -10.20
CA ILE A 201 18.80 -13.74 -10.41
C ILE A 201 19.14 -14.35 -11.78
N GLY A 202 19.18 -15.69 -11.83
CA GLY A 202 19.39 -16.47 -13.05
C GLY A 202 20.81 -16.37 -13.62
N LYS A 203 21.04 -16.99 -14.78
CA LYS A 203 22.38 -17.03 -15.41
C LYS A 203 22.92 -15.65 -15.77
N LYS A 204 22.02 -14.72 -16.08
CA LYS A 204 22.37 -13.34 -16.45
C LYS A 204 22.58 -12.42 -15.24
N LYS A 205 22.37 -12.92 -14.01
CA LYS A 205 22.49 -12.14 -12.76
C LYS A 205 21.77 -10.80 -12.83
N VAL A 206 20.50 -10.82 -13.26
CA VAL A 206 19.69 -9.61 -13.36
C VAL A 206 19.33 -9.15 -11.95
N LYS A 207 19.74 -7.93 -11.58
CA LYS A 207 19.38 -7.35 -10.29
C LYS A 207 17.89 -7.04 -10.25
N ALA A 208 17.27 -7.35 -9.12
CA ALA A 208 15.84 -7.34 -8.97
C ALA A 208 15.44 -6.67 -7.66
N GLN A 209 14.19 -6.25 -7.57
CA GLN A 209 13.54 -5.82 -6.35
C GLN A 209 12.08 -6.23 -6.35
N ILE A 210 11.47 -6.30 -5.18
CA ILE A 210 10.03 -6.53 -5.05
C ILE A 210 9.35 -5.17 -5.14
N ASP A 211 8.43 -5.02 -6.09
CA ASP A 211 7.46 -3.95 -6.06
C ASP A 211 6.35 -4.33 -5.08
N PHE A 212 6.38 -3.77 -3.89
CA PHE A 212 5.41 -4.05 -2.84
C PHE A 212 3.99 -3.53 -3.16
N GLU A 213 3.84 -2.59 -4.10
CA GLU A 213 2.50 -2.13 -4.51
C GLU A 213 1.80 -3.16 -5.40
N THR A 214 2.55 -3.86 -6.26
CA THR A 214 2.00 -4.84 -7.23
C THR A 214 2.27 -6.30 -6.85
N GLY A 215 3.17 -6.56 -5.90
CA GLY A 215 3.64 -7.90 -5.53
C GLY A 215 4.59 -8.54 -6.55
N LYS A 216 5.03 -7.80 -7.57
CA LYS A 216 5.84 -8.31 -8.68
C LYS A 216 7.33 -8.20 -8.41
N ILE A 217 8.11 -9.06 -9.06
CA ILE A 217 9.57 -8.96 -9.09
C ILE A 217 9.98 -8.15 -10.33
N VAL A 218 10.50 -6.96 -10.10
CA VAL A 218 10.88 -6.01 -11.16
C VAL A 218 12.38 -5.80 -11.19
N ASN A 219 12.89 -5.33 -12.33
CA ASN A 219 14.30 -5.02 -12.48
C ASN A 219 14.67 -3.84 -11.57
N ALA A 220 15.83 -3.94 -10.89
CA ALA A 220 16.30 -2.90 -9.97
C ALA A 220 16.64 -1.59 -10.70
N ASP A 221 17.11 -1.67 -11.94
CA ASP A 221 17.48 -0.52 -12.78
C ASP A 221 16.29 0.02 -13.60
N ASN A 222 15.23 -0.78 -13.79
CA ASN A 222 13.99 -0.36 -14.45
C ASN A 222 12.76 -1.07 -13.85
N THR A 223 12.04 -0.37 -12.97
CA THR A 223 10.88 -0.90 -12.25
C THR A 223 9.65 -1.17 -13.12
N GLU A 224 9.64 -0.72 -14.38
CA GLU A 224 8.54 -0.99 -15.32
C GLU A 224 8.61 -2.39 -15.93
N LEU A 225 9.77 -3.06 -15.80
CA LEU A 225 10.02 -4.36 -16.40
C LEU A 225 10.10 -5.45 -15.34
N GLU A 226 9.25 -6.47 -15.48
CA GLU A 226 9.34 -7.69 -14.67
C GLU A 226 10.62 -8.46 -15.01
N VAL A 227 11.21 -9.08 -13.99
CA VAL A 227 12.36 -9.95 -14.20
C VAL A 227 11.87 -11.27 -14.76
N ILE A 228 12.39 -11.64 -15.92
CA ILE A 228 12.07 -12.89 -16.60
C ILE A 228 13.11 -13.94 -16.24
N GLY A 229 12.65 -15.10 -15.77
CA GLY A 229 13.46 -16.27 -15.44
C GLY A 229 14.06 -16.94 -16.67
N ASP A 230 14.93 -17.92 -16.43
CA ASP A 230 15.57 -18.70 -17.49
C ASP A 230 14.56 -19.56 -18.29
N ASP A 231 13.36 -19.78 -17.74
CA ASP A 231 12.24 -20.47 -18.37
C ASP A 231 11.37 -19.55 -19.27
N GLY A 232 11.74 -18.27 -19.37
CA GLY A 232 11.01 -17.28 -20.17
C GLY A 232 9.75 -16.74 -19.50
N LYS A 233 9.49 -17.06 -18.23
CA LYS A 233 8.34 -16.55 -17.47
C LYS A 233 8.75 -15.51 -16.43
N PRO A 234 7.84 -14.61 -16.01
CA PRO A 234 8.13 -13.72 -14.90
C PRO A 234 8.44 -14.48 -13.61
N ILE A 235 9.46 -14.00 -12.89
CA ILE A 235 9.84 -14.58 -11.61
C ILE A 235 8.79 -14.18 -10.56
N THR A 236 8.26 -15.18 -9.86
CA THR A 236 7.29 -15.00 -8.76
C THR A 236 7.98 -15.03 -7.40
N ILE A 237 7.24 -14.67 -6.34
CA ILE A 237 7.69 -14.83 -4.95
C ILE A 237 8.06 -16.30 -4.65
N ASP A 238 7.25 -17.26 -5.10
CA ASP A 238 7.57 -18.69 -4.97
C ASP A 238 8.89 -19.06 -5.67
N GLY A 239 9.09 -18.54 -6.88
CA GLY A 239 10.32 -18.74 -7.66
C GLY A 239 11.55 -18.17 -6.97
N ILE A 240 11.43 -17.00 -6.34
CA ILE A 240 12.50 -16.41 -5.52
C ILE A 240 12.77 -17.25 -4.29
N VAL A 241 11.75 -17.69 -3.57
CA VAL A 241 11.92 -18.54 -2.37
C VAL A 241 12.65 -19.83 -2.75
N ALA A 242 12.24 -20.50 -3.83
CA ALA A 242 12.92 -21.69 -4.33
C ALA A 242 14.38 -21.40 -4.71
N SER A 243 14.63 -20.32 -5.45
CA SER A 243 15.99 -19.91 -5.85
C SER A 243 16.88 -19.58 -4.65
N THR A 244 16.34 -18.97 -3.60
CA THR A 244 17.06 -18.69 -2.35
C THR A 244 17.43 -19.98 -1.63
N ILE A 245 16.53 -20.97 -1.59
CA ILE A 245 16.82 -22.28 -0.99
C ILE A 245 17.93 -23.02 -1.75
N GLU A 246 17.97 -22.89 -3.07
CA GLU A 246 18.98 -23.54 -3.90
C GLU A 246 20.33 -22.81 -3.88
N THR A 247 20.31 -21.48 -3.78
CA THR A 247 21.53 -20.65 -3.79
C THR A 247 22.26 -20.69 -2.46
N TYR A 248 21.53 -20.71 -1.35
CA TYR A 248 22.10 -20.69 -0.01
C TYR A 248 22.05 -22.08 0.61
N ASP A 249 23.20 -22.56 1.10
CA ASP A 249 23.26 -23.83 1.81
C ASP A 249 22.67 -23.68 3.23
N TRP A 250 21.35 -23.90 3.33
CA TRP A 250 20.62 -23.83 4.58
C TRP A 250 20.90 -25.02 5.50
N ALA A 251 21.28 -26.17 4.94
CA ALA A 251 21.66 -27.35 5.71
C ALA A 251 22.98 -27.12 6.49
N ALA A 252 23.88 -26.29 5.97
CA ALA A 252 25.10 -25.86 6.68
C ALA A 252 24.87 -24.72 7.69
N LYS A 253 23.74 -24.00 7.61
CA LYS A 253 23.41 -22.87 8.50
C LYS A 253 22.63 -23.27 9.76
N SER A 254 22.07 -24.48 9.84
CA SER A 254 21.59 -25.03 11.11
C SER A 254 22.81 -25.30 11.99
N PRO A 255 23.03 -24.60 13.11
CA PRO A 255 24.09 -24.99 14.00
C PRO A 255 23.74 -26.42 14.43
N ASN A 256 24.67 -27.37 14.24
CA ASN A 256 24.81 -28.35 15.29
C ASN A 256 24.92 -27.52 16.58
N PRO A 257 23.94 -27.59 17.51
CA PRO A 257 24.13 -26.91 18.78
C PRO A 257 25.48 -27.42 19.28
N PRO A 258 26.45 -26.53 19.59
CA PRO A 258 27.77 -26.98 20.02
C PRO A 258 27.52 -27.97 21.14
N GLY A 259 27.89 -29.24 20.89
CA GLY A 259 27.64 -30.33 21.81
C GLY A 259 28.07 -29.87 23.18
N THR A 260 27.14 -29.89 24.13
CA THR A 260 27.28 -29.52 25.55
C THR A 260 28.75 -29.41 25.94
N GLY A 261 29.27 -28.18 25.86
CA GLY A 261 30.65 -27.91 26.24
C GLY A 261 30.81 -28.35 27.68
N ILE A 262 31.59 -29.41 27.91
CA ILE A 262 31.97 -29.80 29.25
C ILE A 262 32.79 -28.62 29.79
N ILE A 263 32.20 -27.82 30.68
CA ILE A 263 32.94 -26.86 31.48
C ILE A 263 33.83 -27.69 32.40
N LYS A 264 35.09 -27.91 32.01
CA LYS A 264 36.11 -28.43 32.93
C LYS A 264 36.46 -27.32 33.91
N ILE A 265 35.84 -27.36 35.09
CA ILE A 265 36.30 -26.60 36.25
C ILE A 265 37.67 -27.19 36.66
N PRO A 266 38.75 -26.40 36.72
CA PRO A 266 40.04 -26.90 37.15
C PRO A 266 39.95 -27.39 38.61
N GLY A 267 40.09 -28.69 38.82
CA GLY A 267 40.19 -29.30 40.16
C GLY A 267 38.98 -30.08 40.67
N GLY A 268 37.88 -30.20 39.92
CA GLY A 268 36.72 -31.02 40.33
C GLY A 268 36.68 -32.37 39.63
N THR A 269 36.57 -33.47 40.38
CA THR A 269 36.26 -34.80 39.85
C THR A 269 34.96 -34.74 39.04
N GLY A 270 35.03 -35.17 37.78
CA GLY A 270 33.95 -35.00 36.81
C GLY A 270 32.70 -35.77 37.19
N GLU A 271 31.66 -35.04 37.58
CA GLU A 271 30.28 -35.50 37.55
C GLU A 271 29.51 -34.73 36.47
N LYS A 272 28.79 -35.47 35.62
CA LYS A 272 27.89 -34.91 34.61
C LYS A 272 26.69 -34.27 35.33
N ILE A 273 26.50 -32.97 35.16
CA ILE A 273 25.24 -32.33 35.55
C ILE A 273 24.34 -32.31 34.31
N ASP A 274 23.31 -33.16 34.30
CA ASP A 274 22.23 -33.10 33.32
C ASP A 274 21.33 -31.89 33.63
N ILE A 275 21.34 -30.88 32.76
CA ILE A 275 20.56 -29.63 32.93
C ILE A 275 19.10 -29.81 32.44
N ILE A 276 18.65 -31.02 32.10
CA ILE A 276 17.32 -31.26 31.49
C ILE A 276 16.30 -31.92 32.45
N SER A 277 16.48 -31.90 33.77
CA SER A 277 15.47 -32.48 34.69
C SER A 277 14.77 -31.53 35.67
N ASN A 278 15.09 -30.23 35.74
CA ASN A 278 14.51 -29.36 36.78
C ASN A 278 13.51 -28.27 36.33
N ALA A 279 13.00 -28.33 35.10
CA ALA A 279 11.91 -27.42 34.69
C ALA A 279 10.53 -27.81 35.26
N ASN A 280 10.34 -29.03 35.78
CA ASN A 280 9.06 -29.49 36.37
C ASN A 280 9.02 -29.52 37.90
N ALA A 281 10.08 -29.13 38.61
CA ALA A 281 10.08 -29.07 40.08
C ALA A 281 9.76 -27.65 40.64
N GLY A 282 9.77 -26.61 39.79
CA GLY A 282 9.58 -25.22 40.22
C GLY A 282 8.14 -24.70 40.26
N LEU A 283 7.17 -25.46 39.73
CA LEU A 283 5.75 -25.04 39.64
C LEU A 283 4.82 -25.67 40.68
N ALA A 284 5.33 -26.55 41.55
CA ALA A 284 4.58 -27.12 42.67
C ALA A 284 4.83 -26.41 44.03
N ALA A 285 5.62 -25.34 44.07
CA ALA A 285 6.02 -24.67 45.31
C ALA A 285 5.47 -23.24 45.51
N PHE A 286 4.53 -22.77 44.67
CA PHE A 286 3.83 -21.48 44.83
C PHE A 286 2.31 -21.63 44.88
N GLY A 287 1.84 -22.73 45.49
CA GLY A 287 0.43 -22.99 45.76
C GLY A 287 0.20 -23.47 47.19
N LYS A 288 0.52 -22.62 48.17
CA LYS A 288 -0.12 -22.53 49.49
C LYS A 288 -0.06 -21.09 49.98
#